data_AF-A0A9E6UHB6-F1
#
_entry.id   AF-A0A9E6UHB6-F1
#
_cell.length_a   1.000
_cell.length_b   1.000
_cell.length_c   1.000
_cell.angle_alpha   90.00
_cell.angle_beta   90.00
_cell.angle_gamma   90.00
#
_symmetry.space_group_name_H-M   'P 1'
#
loop_
_entity.id
_entity.type
_entity.pdbx_description
1 polymer ?
#
loop_
_entity_poly.entity_id
_entity_poly.type
_entity_poly.pdbx_seq_one_letter_code
_entity_poly.pdbx_strand_id
1 'polypeptide(L)'
;MVQSSPLALSPNHRLSLTRFGAEGQPLMVVDDALSDLQLVRDIAARHSYKPIGPFYPGIRASVSKAVAMPLVAPLLEQMADLFGLAREPAYFECFLSIVTKAPGELAPIQRLPHFDGTEPERIAVLLYLSDDSEGGTAFYRQRSTGYESVDAARFDHYRAELETATAHHGLPHAEYIGENSPMFERTLKVDGAANRLIAYRGNTLHCAAMPAQFVPDTDPRHGRLTLNLFLRA
;
A
#
# COMPACT_ATOMS: atom_id res chain seq x y z
N MET A 1 8.91 11.43 -31.88
CA MET A 1 9.37 11.24 -30.49
C MET A 1 8.32 10.43 -29.78
N VAL A 2 8.66 9.24 -29.29
CA VAL A 2 7.75 8.49 -28.41
C VAL A 2 7.68 9.31 -27.12
N GLN A 3 6.52 9.88 -26.82
CA GLN A 3 6.32 10.58 -25.56
C GLN A 3 6.47 9.53 -24.46
N SER A 4 7.50 9.66 -23.62
CA SER A 4 7.69 8.81 -22.47
C SER A 4 6.46 8.92 -21.56
N SER A 5 6.00 7.80 -21.00
CA SER A 5 4.90 7.81 -20.03
C SER A 5 5.18 8.84 -18.93
N PRO A 6 4.18 9.60 -18.45
CA PRO A 6 4.36 10.52 -17.32
C PRO A 6 4.75 9.78 -16.03
N LEU A 7 4.55 8.47 -15.96
CA LEU A 7 5.00 7.61 -14.86
C LEU A 7 6.33 6.92 -15.10
N ALA A 8 7.08 7.25 -16.17
CA ALA A 8 8.40 6.66 -16.37
C ALA A 8 9.30 6.90 -15.16
N LEU A 9 9.98 5.85 -14.70
CA LEU A 9 10.91 5.94 -13.58
C LEU A 9 11.97 7.02 -13.85
N SER A 10 12.17 7.90 -12.87
CA SER A 10 13.17 8.96 -12.93
C SER A 10 14.57 8.39 -13.11
N PRO A 11 15.44 8.98 -13.95
CA PRO A 11 16.86 8.60 -13.99
C PRO A 11 17.62 8.99 -12.70
N ASN A 12 17.03 9.85 -11.87
CA ASN A 12 17.61 10.31 -10.60
C ASN A 12 17.04 9.58 -9.38
N HIS A 13 16.25 8.52 -9.58
CA HIS A 13 15.64 7.77 -8.48
C HIS A 13 16.72 7.21 -7.53
N ARG A 14 16.39 7.13 -6.25
CA ARG A 14 17.26 6.50 -5.25
C ARG A 14 16.60 5.25 -4.71
N LEU A 15 17.19 4.10 -4.99
CA LEU A 15 16.73 2.80 -4.55
C LEU A 15 17.36 2.41 -3.20
N SER A 16 16.53 1.96 -2.26
CA SER A 16 16.94 1.33 -1.01
C SER A 16 16.19 0.01 -0.82
N LEU A 17 16.92 -1.03 -0.43
CA LEU A 17 16.38 -2.36 -0.20
C LEU A 17 16.61 -2.72 1.27
N THR A 18 15.54 -3.08 1.96
CA THR A 18 15.59 -3.41 3.39
C THR A 18 14.75 -4.64 3.69
N ARG A 19 14.89 -5.16 4.91
CA ARG A 19 14.01 -6.18 5.48
C ARG A 19 13.53 -5.70 6.84
N PHE A 20 12.31 -6.08 7.20
CA PHE A 20 11.71 -5.69 8.48
C PHE A 20 10.93 -6.85 9.11
N GLY A 21 10.61 -6.68 10.40
CA GLY A 21 9.88 -7.68 11.16
C GLY A 21 10.67 -8.94 11.47
N ALA A 22 10.05 -9.86 12.21
CA ALA A 22 10.63 -11.15 12.58
C ALA A 22 10.66 -12.13 11.40
N GLU A 23 9.75 -11.99 10.42
CA GLU A 23 9.74 -12.80 9.20
C GLU A 23 10.73 -12.30 8.14
N GLY A 24 11.42 -11.18 8.40
CA GLY A 24 12.40 -10.60 7.47
C GLY A 24 11.75 -10.17 6.14
N GLN A 25 10.54 -9.61 6.21
CA GLN A 25 9.74 -9.20 5.06
C GLN A 25 10.53 -8.20 4.20
N PRO A 26 10.68 -8.46 2.89
CA PRO A 26 11.40 -7.57 1.99
C PRO A 26 10.62 -6.27 1.74
N LEU A 27 11.35 -5.16 1.70
CA LEU A 27 10.83 -3.84 1.37
C LEU A 27 11.78 -3.14 0.39
N MET A 28 11.23 -2.74 -0.74
CA MET A 28 11.87 -1.82 -1.67
C MET A 28 11.33 -0.41 -1.42
N VAL A 29 12.21 0.57 -1.33
CA VAL A 29 11.87 2.00 -1.27
C VAL A 29 12.60 2.70 -2.41
N VAL A 30 11.88 3.52 -3.16
CA VAL A 30 12.41 4.34 -4.24
C VAL A 30 12.02 5.79 -3.99
N ASP A 31 12.97 6.62 -3.61
CA ASP A 31 12.75 8.07 -3.54
C ASP A 31 12.98 8.70 -4.91
N ASP A 32 12.35 9.85 -5.15
CA ASP A 32 12.42 10.59 -6.41
C ASP A 32 12.00 9.72 -7.62
N ALA A 33 10.94 8.92 -7.45
CA ALA A 33 10.49 7.92 -8.41
C ALA A 33 10.05 8.51 -9.77
N LEU A 34 9.52 9.73 -9.79
CA LEU A 34 9.07 10.45 -10.98
C LEU A 34 9.97 11.64 -11.28
N SER A 35 10.22 11.91 -12.56
CA SER A 35 10.93 13.13 -13.00
C SER A 35 10.08 14.40 -12.86
N ASP A 36 8.75 14.26 -13.01
CA ASP A 36 7.80 15.38 -12.94
C ASP A 36 6.56 14.96 -12.14
N LEU A 37 6.66 15.12 -10.82
CA LEU A 37 5.56 14.84 -9.91
C LEU A 37 4.34 15.73 -10.18
N GLN A 38 4.55 17.00 -10.53
CA GLN A 38 3.47 17.96 -10.72
C GLN A 38 2.62 17.59 -11.93
N LEU A 39 3.25 17.20 -13.05
CA LEU A 39 2.54 16.69 -14.21
C LEU A 39 1.64 15.49 -13.87
N VAL A 40 2.15 14.55 -13.07
CA VAL A 40 1.36 13.38 -12.64
C VAL A 40 0.19 13.79 -11.75
N ARG A 41 0.38 14.73 -10.81
CA ARG A 41 -0.70 15.32 -10.00
C ARG A 41 -1.77 15.99 -10.86
N ASP A 42 -1.35 16.78 -11.85
CA ASP A 42 -2.27 17.48 -12.75
C ASP A 42 -3.09 16.51 -13.62
N ILE A 43 -2.49 15.41 -14.06
CA ILE A 43 -3.18 14.33 -14.77
C ILE A 43 -4.15 13.61 -13.82
N ALA A 44 -3.72 13.28 -12.61
CA ALA A 44 -4.55 12.62 -11.61
C ALA A 44 -5.77 13.48 -11.23
N ALA A 45 -5.61 14.80 -11.19
CA ALA A 45 -6.68 15.75 -10.90
C ALA A 45 -7.76 15.86 -12.00
N ARG A 46 -7.53 15.28 -13.18
CA ARG A 46 -8.49 15.22 -14.29
C ARG A 46 -9.25 13.89 -14.36
N HIS A 47 -8.92 12.91 -13.52
CA HIS A 47 -9.60 11.63 -13.49
C HIS A 47 -10.93 11.69 -12.74
N SER A 48 -11.87 10.83 -13.14
CA SER A 48 -13.10 10.60 -12.39
C SER A 48 -12.91 9.47 -11.38
N TYR A 49 -13.11 9.77 -10.11
CA TYR A 49 -12.96 8.83 -9.01
C TYR A 49 -14.30 8.29 -8.56
N LYS A 50 -14.32 7.02 -8.13
CA LYS A 50 -15.50 6.37 -7.55
C LYS A 50 -15.08 5.32 -6.51
N PRO A 51 -15.97 4.92 -5.59
CA PRO A 51 -15.71 3.75 -4.76
C PRO A 51 -15.45 2.51 -5.64
N ILE A 52 -14.37 1.78 -5.36
CA ILE A 52 -14.05 0.51 -6.02
C ILE A 52 -13.78 -0.53 -4.93
N GLY A 53 -14.70 -1.49 -4.79
CA GLY A 53 -14.67 -2.51 -3.75
C GLY A 53 -15.05 -1.98 -2.35
N PRO A 54 -15.27 -2.88 -1.37
CA PRO A 54 -15.74 -2.50 -0.04
C PRO A 54 -14.60 -2.16 0.95
N PHE A 55 -13.36 -2.53 0.62
CA PHE A 55 -12.26 -2.54 1.60
C PHE A 55 -11.49 -1.22 1.66
N TYR A 56 -11.27 -0.56 0.52
CA TYR A 56 -10.50 0.68 0.50
C TYR A 56 -11.29 1.85 1.14
N PRO A 57 -10.73 2.62 2.08
CA PRO A 57 -11.41 3.73 2.75
C PRO A 57 -11.44 5.01 1.90
N GLY A 58 -11.88 4.89 0.64
CA GLY A 58 -12.07 6.04 -0.22
C GLY A 58 -12.40 5.72 -1.66
N ILE A 59 -11.95 6.59 -2.56
CA ILE A 59 -12.30 6.55 -3.99
C ILE A 59 -11.07 6.29 -4.86
N ARG A 60 -11.31 5.69 -6.02
CA ARG A 60 -10.26 5.22 -6.94
C ARG A 60 -10.60 5.54 -8.40
N ALA A 61 -9.56 5.66 -9.20
CA ALA A 61 -9.62 5.72 -10.66
C ALA A 61 -8.62 4.71 -11.25
N SER A 62 -9.05 3.89 -12.20
CA SER A 62 -8.19 2.87 -12.81
C SER A 62 -7.09 3.50 -13.69
N VAL A 63 -5.90 2.93 -13.64
CA VAL A 63 -4.75 3.30 -14.48
C VAL A 63 -4.41 2.12 -15.39
N SER A 64 -4.17 2.38 -16.68
CA SER A 64 -3.89 1.31 -17.63
C SER A 64 -2.47 0.76 -17.46
N LYS A 65 -2.27 -0.51 -17.86
CA LYS A 65 -0.96 -1.17 -17.91
C LYS A 65 0.08 -0.33 -18.66
N ALA A 66 -0.28 0.23 -19.81
CA ALA A 66 0.62 1.01 -20.65
C ALA A 66 1.13 2.29 -19.95
N VAL A 67 0.34 2.86 -19.06
CA VAL A 67 0.70 4.05 -18.27
C VAL A 67 1.51 3.65 -17.04
N ALA A 68 1.11 2.60 -16.32
CA ALA A 68 1.70 2.20 -15.05
C ALA A 68 3.05 1.45 -15.18
N MET A 69 3.18 0.53 -16.14
CA MET A 69 4.38 -0.33 -16.22
C MET A 69 5.70 0.42 -16.41
N PRO A 70 5.79 1.54 -17.15
CA PRO A 70 7.02 2.34 -17.23
C PRO A 70 7.61 2.80 -15.89
N LEU A 71 6.81 2.83 -14.81
CA LEU A 71 7.27 3.15 -13.46
C LEU A 71 8.15 2.06 -12.85
N VAL A 72 7.83 0.79 -13.15
CA VAL A 72 8.43 -0.37 -12.48
C VAL A 72 9.20 -1.29 -13.43
N ALA A 73 9.03 -1.14 -14.75
CA ALA A 73 9.72 -1.96 -15.75
C ALA A 73 11.25 -1.99 -15.55
N PRO A 74 11.93 -0.86 -15.22
CA PRO A 74 13.37 -0.89 -14.95
C PRO A 74 13.77 -1.57 -13.63
N LEU A 75 12.80 -1.94 -12.78
CA LEU A 75 13.00 -2.51 -11.46
C LEU A 75 12.58 -3.99 -11.37
N LEU A 76 12.03 -4.58 -12.44
CA LEU A 76 11.40 -5.90 -12.36
C LEU A 76 12.39 -7.03 -12.03
N GLU A 77 13.60 -6.96 -12.56
CA GLU A 77 14.68 -7.90 -12.24
C GLU A 77 15.06 -7.80 -10.75
N GLN A 78 15.27 -6.59 -10.23
CA GLN A 78 15.58 -6.37 -8.81
C GLN A 78 14.41 -6.77 -7.90
N MET A 79 13.16 -6.59 -8.36
CA MET A 79 11.99 -7.10 -7.66
C MET A 79 11.99 -8.64 -7.63
N ALA A 80 12.29 -9.30 -8.75
CA ALA A 80 12.39 -10.76 -8.79
C ALA A 80 13.42 -11.29 -7.79
N ASP A 81 14.61 -10.68 -7.75
CA ASP A 81 15.67 -11.05 -6.80
C ASP A 81 15.27 -10.78 -5.34
N LEU A 82 14.80 -9.57 -5.03
CA LEU A 82 14.45 -9.15 -3.68
C LEU A 82 13.34 -10.02 -3.08
N PHE A 83 12.31 -10.31 -3.88
CA PHE A 83 11.14 -11.08 -3.48
C PHE A 83 11.30 -12.59 -3.79
N GLY A 84 12.46 -13.05 -4.25
CA GLY A 84 12.71 -14.47 -4.56
C GLY A 84 11.67 -15.07 -5.51
N LEU A 85 11.30 -14.34 -6.55
CA LEU A 85 10.29 -14.75 -7.53
C LEU A 85 10.92 -15.60 -8.62
N ALA A 86 10.17 -16.57 -9.17
CA ALA A 86 10.65 -17.43 -10.24
C ALA A 86 10.83 -16.70 -11.59
N ARG A 87 10.22 -15.52 -11.74
CA ARG A 87 10.29 -14.64 -12.90
C ARG A 87 9.92 -13.20 -12.51
N GLU A 88 10.17 -12.27 -13.43
CA GLU A 88 9.71 -10.90 -13.30
C GLU A 88 8.19 -10.83 -13.07
N PRO A 89 7.72 -10.06 -12.08
CA PRO A 89 6.31 -9.94 -11.82
C PRO A 89 5.63 -9.08 -12.90
N ALA A 90 4.47 -9.54 -13.38
CA ALA A 90 3.71 -8.87 -14.43
C ALA A 90 2.56 -8.02 -13.87
N TYR A 91 2.12 -7.02 -14.64
CA TYR A 91 0.95 -6.20 -14.32
C TYR A 91 -0.27 -7.05 -13.95
N PHE A 92 -0.91 -6.71 -12.82
CA PHE A 92 -2.19 -7.26 -12.41
C PHE A 92 -3.29 -6.18 -12.46
N GLU A 93 -3.15 -5.11 -11.68
CA GLU A 93 -4.10 -3.98 -11.67
C GLU A 93 -3.42 -2.70 -11.15
N CYS A 94 -3.98 -1.52 -11.45
CA CYS A 94 -3.44 -0.25 -10.96
C CYS A 94 -4.54 0.80 -10.77
N PHE A 95 -4.43 1.57 -9.69
CA PHE A 95 -5.37 2.64 -9.35
C PHE A 95 -4.66 3.90 -8.86
N LEU A 96 -5.15 5.07 -9.25
CA LEU A 96 -5.03 6.27 -8.43
C LEU A 96 -6.05 6.14 -7.30
N SER A 97 -5.64 6.38 -6.06
CA SER A 97 -6.47 6.19 -4.88
C SER A 97 -6.39 7.40 -3.95
N ILE A 98 -7.54 7.84 -3.45
CA ILE A 98 -7.66 8.93 -2.48
C ILE A 98 -8.37 8.39 -1.24
N VAL A 99 -7.76 8.56 -0.07
CA VAL A 99 -8.43 8.25 1.20
C VAL A 99 -9.46 9.35 1.48
N THR A 100 -10.73 8.99 1.66
CA THR A 100 -11.82 9.97 1.81
C THR A 100 -12.67 9.75 3.04
N LYS A 101 -12.28 8.83 3.93
CA LYS A 101 -12.99 8.58 5.19
C LYS A 101 -12.21 9.17 6.34
N ALA A 102 -12.88 9.94 7.19
CA ALA A 102 -12.34 10.30 8.49
C ALA A 102 -12.28 9.05 9.41
N PRO A 103 -11.46 9.06 10.48
CA PRO A 103 -11.38 7.96 11.45
C PRO A 103 -12.75 7.41 11.90
N GLY A 104 -13.67 8.32 12.28
CA GLY A 104 -15.01 7.97 12.74
C GLY A 104 -15.94 7.32 11.70
N GLU A 105 -15.58 7.37 10.41
CA GLU A 105 -16.38 6.86 9.29
C GLU A 105 -15.89 5.49 8.78
N LEU A 106 -14.80 4.97 9.36
CA LEU A 106 -14.21 3.70 8.98
C LEU A 106 -15.17 2.53 9.29
N ALA A 107 -15.40 1.69 8.29
CA ALA A 107 -16.05 0.41 8.52
C ALA A 107 -15.14 -0.50 9.38
N PRO A 108 -15.68 -1.48 10.12
CA PRO A 108 -14.88 -2.33 11.01
C PRO A 108 -13.64 -2.95 10.36
N ILE A 109 -13.77 -3.45 9.13
CA ILE A 109 -12.65 -4.06 8.38
C ILE A 109 -11.54 -3.06 8.03
N GLN A 110 -11.85 -1.76 7.97
CA GLN A 110 -10.91 -0.68 7.61
C GLN A 110 -10.07 -0.21 8.81
N ARG A 111 -10.39 -0.71 10.01
CA ARG A 111 -9.70 -0.42 11.28
C ARG A 111 -8.66 -1.49 11.63
N LEU A 112 -8.49 -2.48 10.77
CA LEU A 112 -7.61 -3.63 10.96
C LEU A 112 -6.54 -3.66 9.86
N PRO A 113 -5.36 -4.26 10.12
CA PRO A 113 -4.43 -4.61 9.05
C PRO A 113 -5.08 -5.59 8.09
N HIS A 114 -4.71 -5.49 6.82
CA HIS A 114 -5.18 -6.35 5.75
C HIS A 114 -4.00 -6.86 4.93
N PHE A 115 -4.31 -7.76 4.01
CA PHE A 115 -3.44 -8.21 2.94
C PHE A 115 -4.27 -8.23 1.66
N ASP A 116 -3.61 -8.03 0.52
CA ASP A 116 -4.26 -7.89 -0.80
C ASP A 116 -4.65 -9.24 -1.41
N GLY A 117 -4.01 -10.32 -0.95
CA GLY A 117 -4.21 -11.69 -1.40
C GLY A 117 -3.31 -12.63 -0.63
N THR A 118 -3.56 -13.93 -0.75
CA THR A 118 -2.75 -14.95 -0.06
C THR A 118 -1.57 -15.44 -0.89
N GLU A 119 -1.44 -15.00 -2.15
CA GLU A 119 -0.33 -15.41 -3.02
C GLU A 119 0.95 -14.65 -2.62
N PRO A 120 2.03 -15.35 -2.22
CA PRO A 120 3.28 -14.69 -1.83
C PRO A 120 3.93 -13.90 -2.98
N GLU A 121 3.63 -14.27 -4.21
CA GLU A 121 4.15 -13.69 -5.46
C GLU A 121 3.40 -12.43 -5.91
N ARG A 122 2.33 -12.04 -5.19
CA ARG A 122 1.64 -10.76 -5.39
C ARG A 122 2.45 -9.65 -4.75
N ILE A 123 2.87 -8.66 -5.53
CA ILE A 123 3.63 -7.50 -5.05
C ILE A 123 2.74 -6.26 -5.13
N ALA A 124 2.61 -5.56 -4.01
CA ALA A 124 1.96 -4.26 -3.93
C ALA A 124 3.02 -3.17 -4.09
N VAL A 125 2.75 -2.21 -4.98
CA VAL A 125 3.57 -1.03 -5.24
C VAL A 125 2.73 0.21 -4.93
N LEU A 126 3.18 1.02 -3.98
CA LEU A 126 2.54 2.28 -3.61
C LEU A 126 3.47 3.44 -3.95
N LEU A 127 3.00 4.38 -4.77
CA LEU A 127 3.65 5.67 -5.01
C LEU A 127 2.85 6.77 -4.32
N TYR A 128 3.48 7.44 -3.37
CA TYR A 128 2.92 8.58 -2.64
C TYR A 128 2.96 9.82 -3.54
N LEU A 129 1.78 10.32 -3.90
CA LEU A 129 1.64 11.51 -4.74
C LEU A 129 1.27 12.75 -3.94
N SER A 130 0.87 12.62 -2.69
CA SER A 130 0.49 13.72 -1.80
C SER A 130 1.65 14.16 -0.92
N ASP A 131 1.59 15.40 -0.40
CA ASP A 131 2.58 15.96 0.52
C ASP A 131 2.33 15.58 1.99
N ASP A 132 1.41 14.64 2.26
CA ASP A 132 1.12 14.17 3.63
C ASP A 132 2.26 13.29 4.16
N SER A 133 3.14 13.93 4.94
CA SER A 133 4.25 13.28 5.63
C SER A 133 3.89 12.70 7.00
N GLU A 134 2.77 13.10 7.59
CA GLU A 134 2.32 12.51 8.86
C GLU A 134 1.74 11.11 8.62
N GLY A 135 1.14 10.91 7.44
CA GLY A 135 0.63 9.64 6.97
C GLY A 135 1.70 8.61 6.58
N GLY A 136 1.27 7.54 5.90
CA GLY A 136 2.16 6.50 5.40
C GLY A 136 1.48 5.15 5.20
N THR A 137 2.30 4.10 5.21
CA THR A 137 1.88 2.70 5.25
C THR A 137 2.54 2.04 6.45
N ALA A 138 1.73 1.43 7.31
CA ALA A 138 2.21 0.67 8.45
C ALA A 138 2.01 -0.83 8.21
N PHE A 139 2.95 -1.60 8.74
CA PHE A 139 2.99 -3.05 8.69
C PHE A 139 2.82 -3.62 10.09
N TYR A 140 2.22 -4.80 10.18
CA TYR A 140 1.76 -5.36 11.44
C TYR A 140 2.07 -6.84 11.58
N ARG A 141 2.07 -7.29 12.84
CA ARG A 141 2.08 -8.69 13.24
C ARG A 141 0.82 -8.97 14.05
N GLN A 142 0.10 -10.05 13.74
CA GLN A 142 -0.96 -10.53 14.63
C GLN A 142 -0.32 -11.14 15.87
N ARG A 143 -0.69 -10.66 17.06
CA ARG A 143 0.00 -11.01 18.31
C ARG A 143 -0.18 -12.48 18.70
N SER A 144 -1.35 -13.06 18.46
CA SER A 144 -1.66 -14.44 18.86
C SER A 144 -0.94 -15.50 18.01
N THR A 145 -0.80 -15.25 16.70
CA THR A 145 -0.14 -16.18 15.77
C THR A 145 1.34 -15.87 15.54
N GLY A 146 1.75 -14.63 15.78
CA GLY A 146 3.06 -14.12 15.39
C GLY A 146 3.19 -13.87 13.88
N TYR A 147 2.12 -13.99 13.09
CA TYR A 147 2.18 -13.82 11.63
C TYR A 147 2.32 -12.36 11.24
N GLU A 148 3.29 -12.08 10.38
CA GLU A 148 3.45 -10.80 9.67
C GLU A 148 2.93 -10.89 8.23
N SER A 149 2.80 -12.11 7.70
CA SER A 149 2.21 -12.41 6.39
C SER A 149 1.26 -13.60 6.46
N VAL A 150 0.23 -13.56 5.62
CA VAL A 150 -0.85 -14.56 5.56
C VAL A 150 -0.93 -15.15 4.17
N ASP A 151 -0.45 -16.38 4.01
CA ASP A 151 -0.63 -17.18 2.80
C ASP A 151 -1.85 -18.11 2.92
N ALA A 152 -2.09 -18.93 1.89
CA ALA A 152 -3.23 -19.84 1.83
C ALA A 152 -3.20 -20.90 2.97
N ALA A 153 -2.01 -21.33 3.40
CA ALA A 153 -1.88 -22.31 4.47
C ALA A 153 -2.11 -21.69 5.86
N ARG A 154 -1.80 -20.40 6.02
CA ARG A 154 -1.97 -19.64 7.27
C ARG A 154 -3.37 -19.06 7.44
N PHE A 155 -4.10 -18.85 6.34
CA PHE A 155 -5.34 -18.07 6.32
C PHE A 155 -6.38 -18.53 7.35
N ASP A 156 -6.67 -19.83 7.42
CA ASP A 156 -7.70 -20.34 8.33
C ASP A 156 -7.33 -20.15 9.79
N HIS A 157 -6.06 -20.38 10.16
CA HIS A 157 -5.59 -20.16 11.52
C HIS A 157 -5.57 -18.66 11.87
N TYR A 158 -5.05 -17.81 10.97
CA TYR A 158 -5.10 -16.35 11.11
C TYR A 158 -6.52 -15.85 11.40
N ARG A 159 -7.49 -16.31 10.61
CA ARG A 159 -8.90 -15.93 10.73
C ARG A 159 -9.50 -16.38 12.06
N ALA A 160 -9.32 -17.64 12.45
CA ALA A 160 -9.85 -18.17 13.71
C ALA A 160 -9.30 -17.40 14.93
N GLU A 161 -8.02 -17.05 14.88
CA GLU A 161 -7.37 -16.25 15.92
C GLU A 161 -7.85 -14.80 15.93
N LEU A 162 -8.12 -14.20 14.76
CA LEU A 162 -8.71 -12.87 14.65
C LEU A 162 -10.13 -12.83 15.21
N GLU A 163 -10.94 -13.85 14.91
CA GLU A 163 -12.30 -14.00 15.45
C GLU A 163 -12.26 -14.14 16.98
N THR A 164 -11.37 -14.99 17.51
CA THR A 164 -11.17 -15.16 18.96
C THR A 164 -10.75 -13.85 19.62
N ALA A 165 -9.77 -13.15 19.04
CA ALA A 165 -9.29 -11.89 19.58
C ALA A 165 -10.36 -10.79 19.54
N THR A 166 -11.16 -10.75 18.47
CA THR A 166 -12.30 -9.83 18.35
C THR A 166 -13.40 -10.14 19.35
N ALA A 167 -13.69 -11.43 19.61
CA ALA A 167 -14.66 -11.83 20.64
C ALA A 167 -14.19 -11.45 22.06
N HIS A 168 -12.88 -11.49 22.31
CA HIS A 168 -12.31 -11.16 23.61
C HIS A 168 -12.13 -9.65 23.85
N HIS A 169 -11.60 -8.92 22.86
CA HIS A 169 -11.27 -7.48 22.98
C HIS A 169 -12.37 -6.55 22.44
N GLY A 170 -13.33 -7.09 21.70
CA GLY A 170 -14.29 -6.31 20.92
C GLY A 170 -13.72 -5.84 19.57
N LEU A 171 -14.57 -5.18 18.79
CA LEU A 171 -14.14 -4.53 17.55
C LEU A 171 -13.23 -3.33 17.86
N PRO A 172 -12.19 -3.07 17.03
CA PRO A 172 -11.39 -1.87 17.18
C PRO A 172 -12.23 -0.59 17.14
N HIS A 173 -11.79 0.42 17.88
CA HIS A 173 -12.35 1.77 17.82
C HIS A 173 -12.33 2.31 16.38
N ALA A 174 -13.23 3.25 16.09
CA ALA A 174 -13.33 3.89 14.77
C ALA A 174 -12.14 4.83 14.54
N GLU A 175 -10.99 4.23 14.26
CA GLU A 175 -9.72 4.89 14.02
C GLU A 175 -8.85 4.09 13.05
N TYR A 176 -7.90 4.77 12.42
CA TYR A 176 -6.82 4.09 11.74
C TYR A 176 -5.95 3.40 12.78
N ILE A 177 -5.70 2.11 12.59
CA ILE A 177 -4.91 1.34 13.56
C ILE A 177 -3.53 1.98 13.77
N GLY A 178 -3.19 2.20 15.04
CA GLY A 178 -1.89 2.69 15.49
C GLY A 178 -1.10 1.60 16.24
N GLU A 179 -0.36 1.99 17.27
CA GLU A 179 0.48 1.07 18.05
C GLU A 179 -0.26 0.36 19.19
N ASN A 180 -1.38 0.92 19.63
CA ASN A 180 -2.07 0.52 20.86
C ASN A 180 -3.04 -0.66 20.67
N SER A 181 -2.93 -1.41 19.57
CA SER A 181 -3.83 -2.53 19.32
C SER A 181 -3.49 -3.74 20.22
N PRO A 182 -4.50 -4.31 20.92
CA PRO A 182 -4.30 -5.55 21.68
C PRO A 182 -4.20 -6.77 20.76
N MET A 183 -4.61 -6.66 19.49
CA MET A 183 -4.62 -7.75 18.52
C MET A 183 -3.41 -7.75 17.60
N PHE A 184 -2.84 -6.56 17.34
CA PHE A 184 -1.75 -6.37 16.39
C PHE A 184 -0.63 -5.53 16.99
N GLU A 185 0.59 -5.83 16.57
CA GLU A 185 1.78 -5.06 16.87
C GLU A 185 2.27 -4.40 15.59
N ARG A 186 2.57 -3.10 15.61
CA ARG A 186 3.17 -2.42 14.45
C ARG A 186 4.65 -2.82 14.35
N THR A 187 5.04 -3.42 13.23
CA THR A 187 6.42 -3.88 13.00
C THR A 187 7.26 -2.85 12.25
N LEU A 188 6.63 -2.05 11.40
CA LEU A 188 7.27 -0.96 10.64
C LEU A 188 6.22 0.09 10.29
N LYS A 189 6.63 1.35 10.20
CA LYS A 189 5.91 2.40 9.47
C LYS A 189 6.87 2.98 8.43
N VAL A 190 6.42 3.04 7.18
CA VAL A 190 7.05 3.88 6.16
C VAL A 190 6.25 5.16 6.08
N ASP A 191 6.88 6.27 6.43
CA ASP A 191 6.28 7.59 6.32
C ASP A 191 5.96 7.91 4.86
N GLY A 192 4.79 8.52 4.66
CA GLY A 192 4.42 9.11 3.39
C GLY A 192 5.43 10.19 3.03
N ALA A 193 5.86 10.21 1.77
CA ALA A 193 6.67 11.29 1.25
C ALA A 193 6.34 11.45 -0.22
N ALA A 194 6.05 12.68 -0.65
CA ALA A 194 5.79 12.95 -2.05
C ALA A 194 6.91 12.39 -2.93
N ASN A 195 6.53 11.70 -4.01
CA ASN A 195 7.44 11.05 -4.95
C ASN A 195 8.24 9.84 -4.40
N ARG A 196 7.83 9.31 -3.24
CA ARG A 196 8.33 8.03 -2.74
C ARG A 196 7.48 6.90 -3.28
N LEU A 197 8.12 5.85 -3.76
CA LEU A 197 7.53 4.56 -4.05
C LEU A 197 7.98 3.54 -3.01
N ILE A 198 7.08 2.65 -2.59
CA ILE A 198 7.42 1.44 -1.86
C ILE A 198 6.88 0.22 -2.59
N ALA A 199 7.60 -0.90 -2.50
CA ALA A 199 7.09 -2.20 -2.92
C ALA A 199 7.29 -3.25 -1.82
N TYR A 200 6.26 -4.06 -1.58
CA TYR A 200 6.20 -5.09 -0.56
C TYR A 200 5.29 -6.23 -1.00
N ARG A 201 5.32 -7.39 -0.32
CA ARG A 201 4.42 -8.50 -0.66
C ARG A 201 2.98 -8.16 -0.27
N GLY A 202 2.04 -8.34 -1.20
CA GLY A 202 0.61 -8.10 -0.95
C GLY A 202 0.05 -9.00 0.15
N ASN A 203 0.67 -10.14 0.44
CA ASN A 203 0.26 -11.02 1.54
C ASN A 203 0.78 -10.58 2.93
N THR A 204 1.53 -9.49 3.03
CA THR A 204 2.01 -8.93 4.31
C THR A 204 0.89 -8.11 4.96
N LEU A 205 0.70 -8.25 6.28
CA LEU A 205 -0.28 -7.47 7.04
C LEU A 205 0.12 -5.99 7.06
N HIS A 206 -0.73 -5.15 6.49
CA HIS A 206 -0.49 -3.72 6.36
C HIS A 206 -1.77 -2.89 6.43
N CYS A 207 -1.63 -1.59 6.65
CA CYS A 207 -2.73 -0.64 6.64
C CYS A 207 -2.23 0.77 6.26
N ALA A 208 -3.14 1.61 5.79
CA ALA A 208 -2.86 3.04 5.70
C ALA A 208 -2.63 3.58 7.12
N ALA A 209 -1.50 4.25 7.34
CA ALA A 209 -1.18 4.88 8.61
C ALA A 209 -1.53 6.36 8.51
N MET A 210 -2.69 6.78 9.01
CA MET A 210 -3.13 8.17 9.01
C MET A 210 -3.10 8.74 10.43
N PRO A 211 -2.85 10.05 10.61
CA PRO A 211 -2.94 10.68 11.92
C PRO A 211 -4.37 10.65 12.48
N ALA A 212 -4.52 10.69 13.81
CA ALA A 212 -5.83 10.64 14.48
C ALA A 212 -6.74 11.82 14.10
N GLN A 213 -6.15 12.96 13.76
CA GLN A 213 -6.82 14.17 13.31
C GLN A 213 -6.96 14.27 11.78
N PHE A 214 -6.80 13.17 11.05
CA PHE A 214 -6.91 13.16 9.59
C PHE A 214 -8.27 13.69 9.12
N VAL A 215 -8.22 14.77 8.33
CA VAL A 215 -9.39 15.35 7.65
C VAL A 215 -9.30 14.99 6.17
N PRO A 216 -10.25 14.21 5.62
CA PRO A 216 -10.20 13.82 4.22
C PRO A 216 -10.46 15.01 3.30
N ASP A 217 -9.70 15.09 2.21
CA ASP A 217 -10.00 15.93 1.04
C ASP A 217 -10.11 15.02 -0.19
N THR A 218 -11.17 15.20 -0.96
CA THR A 218 -11.45 14.45 -2.17
C THR A 218 -10.74 15.00 -3.41
N ASP A 219 -10.21 16.22 -3.37
CA ASP A 219 -9.43 16.79 -4.48
C ASP A 219 -8.06 16.10 -4.56
N PRO A 220 -7.71 15.42 -5.68
CA PRO A 220 -6.40 14.78 -5.85
C PRO A 220 -5.20 15.71 -5.65
N ARG A 221 -5.39 17.03 -5.73
CA ARG A 221 -4.34 18.05 -5.52
C ARG A 221 -3.95 18.23 -4.06
N HIS A 222 -4.86 17.95 -3.13
CA HIS A 222 -4.67 18.21 -1.69
C HIS A 222 -4.89 16.96 -0.83
N GLY A 223 -5.77 16.07 -1.29
CA GLY A 223 -6.11 14.83 -0.60
C GLY A 223 -4.96 13.85 -0.55
N ARG A 224 -5.12 12.83 0.29
CA ARG A 224 -4.16 11.72 0.45
C ARG A 224 -4.17 10.82 -0.80
N LEU A 225 -3.52 11.29 -1.86
CA LEU A 225 -3.40 10.62 -3.15
C LEU A 225 -2.21 9.65 -3.17
N THR A 226 -2.46 8.44 -3.65
CA THR A 226 -1.46 7.44 -4.04
C THR A 226 -1.74 6.88 -5.42
N LEU A 227 -0.71 6.33 -6.06
CA LEU A 227 -0.88 5.30 -7.09
C LEU A 227 -0.58 3.93 -6.46
N ASN A 228 -1.49 2.98 -6.63
CA ASN A 228 -1.42 1.62 -6.12
C ASN A 228 -1.37 0.67 -7.31
N LEU A 229 -0.20 0.11 -7.60
CA LEU A 229 0.03 -0.87 -8.66
C LEU A 229 0.24 -2.23 -8.02
N PHE A 230 -0.43 -3.25 -8.54
CA PHE A 230 -0.22 -4.64 -8.13
C PHE A 230 0.40 -5.42 -9.28
N LEU A 231 1.42 -6.21 -8.94
CA LEU A 231 2.12 -7.11 -9.84
C LEU A 231 1.99 -8.55 -9.35
N ARG A 232 2.17 -9.52 -10.24
CA ARG A 232 2.15 -10.95 -9.89
C ARG A 232 3.13 -11.72 -10.75
N ALA A 233 3.98 -12.54 -10.11
CA ALA A 233 4.80 -13.52 -10.82
C ALA A 233 4.00 -14.79 -11.17
#